data_AF-A0A8B8JX97-F1
#
_entry.id   AF-A0A8B8JX97-F1
#
_cell.length_a   1.000
_cell.length_b   1.000
_cell.length_c   1.000
_cell.angle_alpha   90.00
_cell.angle_beta   90.00
_cell.angle_gamma   90.00
#
_symmetry.space_group_name_H-M   'P 1'
#
loop_
_entity.id
_entity.type
_entity.pdbx_description
1 polymer ?
#
loop_
_entity_poly.entity_id
_entity_poly.type
_entity_poly.pdbx_seq_one_letter_code
_entity_poly.pdbx_strand_id
1 'polypeptide(L)'
;MGGRESDPQKQLLNLIRNFAAEKSQGERRVVTLRKQIEKLTWELSEANSELENAKRCKELVEQDLKGFEVQLFLSEASAQTLEARVSLIQDQISAVGSDLETLKNEEAALRDQFIHNMLRLNAEIRKFHHNIITWEIDAVDCAASKDAPQVIMKENDAEVALKVLESRLLELISQTAKADEEYQAEQKIYKNHNQSRVTSLTGNKQSSKLEATYSSLGEELQRRCMCPSCHLDNLDSFSELVANQEK
;
A
#
# COMPACT_ATOMS: atom_id res chain seq x y z
N MET A 1 -18.90 119.77 -15.10
CA MET A 1 -18.81 118.39 -14.58
C MET A 1 -19.76 118.31 -13.39
N GLY A 2 -21.02 117.93 -13.64
CA GLY A 2 -22.08 117.94 -12.63
C GLY A 2 -22.17 116.59 -11.92
N GLY A 3 -21.87 116.59 -10.63
CA GLY A 3 -21.90 115.42 -9.77
C GLY A 3 -23.28 114.76 -9.75
N ARG A 4 -23.28 113.44 -9.85
CA ARG A 4 -24.45 112.59 -9.68
C ARG A 4 -24.79 112.59 -8.19
N GLU A 5 -25.52 113.60 -7.70
CA GLU A 5 -26.04 113.62 -6.34
C GLU A 5 -27.05 112.47 -6.20
N SER A 6 -26.62 111.40 -5.55
CA SER A 6 -27.49 110.27 -5.28
C SER A 6 -28.36 110.63 -4.07
N ASP A 7 -29.67 110.67 -4.28
CA ASP A 7 -30.67 110.88 -3.23
C ASP A 7 -30.46 109.90 -2.05
N PRO A 8 -30.14 110.39 -0.84
CA PRO A 8 -29.92 109.56 0.35
C PRO A 8 -31.11 108.63 0.67
N GLN A 9 -32.33 109.07 0.35
CA GLN A 9 -33.55 108.29 0.57
C GLN A 9 -33.60 107.07 -0.37
N LYS A 10 -33.16 107.22 -1.62
CA LYS A 10 -33.00 106.09 -2.57
C LYS A 10 -31.92 105.12 -2.14
N GLN A 11 -30.80 105.58 -1.58
CA GLN A 11 -29.74 104.70 -1.07
C GLN A 11 -30.24 103.84 0.09
N LEU A 12 -30.95 104.44 1.06
CA LEU A 12 -31.53 103.72 2.19
C LEU A 12 -32.54 102.66 1.73
N LEU A 13 -33.43 103.00 0.80
CA LEU A 13 -34.40 102.07 0.23
C LEU A 13 -33.73 100.91 -0.53
N ASN A 14 -32.63 101.15 -1.24
CA ASN A 14 -31.85 100.10 -1.88
C ASN A 14 -31.19 99.17 -0.86
N LEU A 15 -30.64 99.72 0.24
CA LEU A 15 -30.02 98.92 1.30
C LEU A 15 -31.05 97.98 1.96
N ILE A 16 -32.25 98.50 2.27
CA ILE A 16 -33.36 97.72 2.82
C ILE A 16 -33.77 96.60 1.85
N ARG A 17 -33.89 96.91 0.55
CA ARG A 17 -34.23 95.92 -0.47
C ARG A 17 -33.15 94.83 -0.58
N ASN A 18 -31.88 95.21 -0.60
CA ASN A 18 -30.76 94.27 -0.67
C ASN A 18 -30.72 93.38 0.56
N PHE A 19 -30.89 93.95 1.76
CA PHE A 19 -30.96 93.19 3.01
C PHE A 19 -32.11 92.19 3.02
N ALA A 20 -33.30 92.60 2.56
CA ALA A 20 -34.45 91.70 2.45
C ALA A 20 -34.22 90.57 1.43
N ALA A 21 -33.61 90.87 0.29
CA ALA A 21 -33.27 89.88 -0.73
C ALA A 21 -32.23 88.87 -0.23
N GLU A 22 -31.17 89.35 0.42
CA GLU A 22 -30.11 88.51 1.00
C GLU A 22 -30.64 87.63 2.13
N LYS A 23 -31.49 88.19 3.01
CA LYS A 23 -32.19 87.42 4.05
C LYS A 23 -33.03 86.29 3.45
N SER A 24 -33.86 86.60 2.45
CA SER A 24 -34.68 85.59 1.75
C SER A 24 -33.84 84.53 1.04
N GLN A 25 -32.70 84.90 0.47
CA GLN A 25 -31.77 83.96 -0.15
C GLN A 25 -31.11 83.05 0.90
N GLY A 26 -30.69 83.62 2.03
CA GLY A 26 -30.14 82.89 3.18
C GLY A 26 -31.14 81.87 3.74
N GLU A 27 -32.39 82.27 3.95
CA GLU A 27 -33.47 81.39 4.40
C GLU A 27 -33.69 80.22 3.44
N ARG A 28 -33.75 80.49 2.13
CA ARG A 28 -33.88 79.43 1.10
C ARG A 28 -32.69 78.45 1.10
N ARG A 29 -31.47 78.96 1.27
CA ARG A 29 -30.27 78.12 1.41
C ARG A 29 -30.36 77.22 2.64
N VAL A 30 -30.75 77.77 3.79
CA VAL A 30 -30.90 76.99 5.04
C VAL A 30 -31.96 75.90 4.89
N VAL A 31 -33.13 76.21 4.30
CA VAL A 31 -34.18 75.21 4.05
C VAL A 31 -33.68 74.09 3.12
N THR A 32 -32.92 74.43 2.09
CA THR A 32 -32.35 73.44 1.16
C THR A 32 -31.34 72.53 1.86
N LEU A 33 -30.44 73.10 2.66
CA LEU A 33 -29.46 72.34 3.43
C LEU A 33 -30.13 71.42 4.47
N ARG A 34 -31.18 71.89 5.15
CA ARG A 34 -31.94 71.05 6.10
C ARG A 34 -32.55 69.84 5.41
N LYS A 35 -33.18 70.01 4.24
CA LYS A 35 -33.72 68.89 3.45
C LYS A 35 -32.63 67.90 3.04
N GLN A 36 -31.44 68.39 2.69
CA GLN A 36 -30.30 67.53 2.37
C GLN A 36 -29.81 66.75 3.60
N ILE A 37 -29.75 67.39 4.77
CA ILE A 37 -29.38 66.73 6.03
C ILE A 37 -30.39 65.64 6.39
N GLU A 38 -31.69 65.91 6.28
CA GLU A 38 -32.74 64.92 6.53
C GLU A 38 -32.62 63.72 5.58
N LYS A 39 -32.42 63.97 4.28
CA LYS A 39 -32.21 62.93 3.29
C LYS A 39 -30.99 62.06 3.60
N LEU A 40 -29.84 62.68 3.85
CA LEU A 40 -28.59 61.96 4.18
C LEU A 40 -28.71 61.18 5.48
N THR A 41 -29.45 61.69 6.46
CA THR A 41 -29.69 60.99 7.73
C THR A 41 -30.53 59.73 7.51
N TRP A 42 -31.54 59.79 6.65
CA TRP A 42 -32.33 58.63 6.26
C TRP A 42 -31.49 57.59 5.50
N GLU A 43 -30.74 58.03 4.48
CA GLU A 43 -29.85 57.15 3.70
C GLU A 43 -28.79 56.47 4.58
N LEU A 44 -28.21 57.20 5.55
CA LEU A 44 -27.26 56.65 6.51
C LEU A 44 -27.90 55.57 7.40
N SER A 45 -29.14 55.80 7.86
CA SER A 45 -29.87 54.84 8.68
C SER A 45 -30.18 53.57 7.91
N GLU A 46 -30.56 53.69 6.63
CA GLU A 46 -30.84 52.55 5.76
C GLU A 46 -29.56 51.74 5.50
N ALA A 47 -28.49 52.39 5.07
CA ALA A 47 -27.19 51.74 4.83
C ALA A 47 -26.65 51.05 6.10
N ASN A 48 -26.87 51.65 7.27
CA ASN A 48 -26.47 51.03 8.54
C ASN A 48 -27.30 49.77 8.85
N SER A 49 -28.60 49.78 8.57
CA SER A 49 -29.45 48.59 8.74
C SER A 49 -29.03 47.46 7.80
N GLU A 50 -28.72 47.77 6.54
CA GLU A 50 -28.22 46.81 5.57
C GLU A 50 -26.87 46.21 6.00
N LEU A 51 -25.95 47.04 6.50
CA LEU A 51 -24.66 46.58 7.01
C LEU A 51 -24.80 45.60 8.18
N GLU A 52 -25.68 45.89 9.15
CA GLU A 52 -25.94 44.98 10.27
C GLU A 52 -26.62 43.68 9.85
N ASN A 53 -27.50 43.73 8.83
CA ASN A 53 -28.05 42.52 8.21
C ASN A 53 -26.95 41.68 7.55
N ALA A 54 -26.04 42.31 6.79
CA ALA A 54 -24.94 41.65 6.12
C ALA A 54 -23.94 41.01 7.11
N LYS A 55 -23.64 41.68 8.23
CA LYS A 55 -22.81 41.12 9.30
C LYS A 55 -23.41 39.84 9.88
N ARG A 56 -24.72 39.86 10.20
CA ARG A 56 -25.42 38.67 10.70
C ARG A 56 -25.43 37.51 9.70
N CYS A 57 -25.65 37.82 8.41
CA CYS A 57 -25.60 36.78 7.37
C CYS A 57 -24.19 36.19 7.24
N LYS A 58 -23.16 37.03 7.31
CA LYS A 58 -21.76 36.59 7.29
C LYS A 58 -21.46 35.66 8.46
N GLU A 59 -21.84 36.04 9.69
CA GLU A 59 -21.63 35.22 10.88
C GLU A 59 -22.30 33.85 10.77
N LEU A 60 -23.51 33.79 10.19
CA LEU A 60 -24.21 32.53 9.95
C LEU A 60 -23.45 31.62 8.97
N VAL A 61 -23.01 32.17 7.84
CA VAL A 61 -22.23 31.41 6.85
C VAL A 61 -20.87 30.95 7.41
N GLU A 62 -20.21 31.76 8.25
CA GLU A 62 -18.97 31.37 8.92
C GLU A 62 -19.17 30.23 9.93
N GLN A 63 -20.33 30.16 10.59
CA GLN A 63 -20.68 29.04 11.46
C GLN A 63 -20.93 27.77 10.65
N ASP A 64 -21.67 27.86 9.55
CA ASP A 64 -21.90 26.72 8.66
C ASP A 64 -20.59 26.18 8.07
N LEU A 65 -19.68 27.08 7.65
CA LEU A 65 -18.36 26.71 7.12
C LEU A 65 -17.55 25.92 8.15
N LYS A 66 -17.51 26.38 9.41
CA LYS A 66 -16.84 25.65 10.50
C LYS A 66 -17.48 24.29 10.74
N GLY A 67 -18.80 24.18 10.62
CA GLY A 67 -19.51 22.91 10.69
C GLY A 67 -19.05 21.93 9.60
N PHE A 68 -18.94 22.40 8.36
CA PHE A 68 -18.45 21.60 7.25
C PHE A 68 -16.97 21.23 7.40
N GLU A 69 -16.12 22.11 7.91
CA GLU A 69 -14.70 21.81 8.20
C GLU A 69 -14.56 20.64 9.20
N VAL A 70 -15.34 20.65 10.28
CA VAL A 70 -15.35 19.55 11.26
C VAL A 70 -15.87 18.25 10.63
N GLN A 71 -16.95 18.32 9.84
CA GLN A 71 -17.48 17.15 9.16
C GLN A 71 -16.47 16.56 8.15
N LEU A 72 -15.74 17.41 7.44
CA LEU A 72 -14.68 16.99 6.52
C LEU A 72 -13.56 16.27 7.27
N PHE A 73 -13.07 16.84 8.38
CA PHE A 73 -12.03 16.21 9.21
C PHE A 73 -12.44 14.82 9.71
N LEU A 74 -13.67 14.67 10.20
CA LEU A 74 -14.19 13.37 10.65
C LEU A 74 -14.30 12.37 9.49
N SER A 75 -14.72 12.82 8.31
CA SER A 75 -14.80 11.97 7.12
C SER A 75 -13.42 11.52 6.65
N GLU A 76 -12.43 12.41 6.68
CA GLU A 76 -11.04 12.09 6.32
C GLU A 76 -10.43 11.07 7.29
N ALA A 77 -10.64 11.25 8.60
CA ALA A 77 -10.19 10.29 9.61
C ALA A 77 -10.84 8.91 9.40
N SER A 78 -12.16 8.87 9.15
CA SER A 78 -12.87 7.62 8.87
C SER A 78 -12.34 6.92 7.60
N ALA A 79 -12.04 7.68 6.54
CA ALA A 79 -11.45 7.14 5.32
C ALA A 79 -10.07 6.52 5.58
N GLN A 80 -9.19 7.21 6.31
CA GLN A 80 -7.86 6.70 6.68
C GLN A 80 -7.94 5.41 7.49
N THR A 81 -8.85 5.33 8.47
CA THR A 81 -9.10 4.11 9.24
C THR A 81 -9.54 2.96 8.33
N LEU A 82 -10.44 3.23 7.39
CA LEU A 82 -10.93 2.20 6.46
C LEU A 82 -9.81 1.70 5.54
N GLU A 83 -8.96 2.59 5.03
CA GLU A 83 -7.80 2.25 4.21
C GLU A 83 -6.79 1.36 4.97
N ALA A 84 -6.52 1.68 6.24
CA ALA A 84 -5.66 0.87 7.10
C ALA A 84 -6.24 -0.54 7.32
N ARG A 85 -7.55 -0.64 7.57
CA ARG A 85 -8.24 -1.93 7.73
C ARG A 85 -8.22 -2.76 6.45
N VAL A 86 -8.44 -2.14 5.29
CA VAL A 86 -8.37 -2.82 3.98
C VAL A 86 -6.95 -3.36 3.75
N SER A 87 -5.92 -2.58 4.07
CA SER A 87 -4.53 -2.99 3.94
C SER A 87 -4.22 -4.21 4.82
N LEU A 88 -4.64 -4.18 6.09
CA LEU A 88 -4.47 -5.31 7.00
C LEU A 88 -5.17 -6.59 6.50
N ILE A 89 -6.40 -6.47 6.01
CA ILE A 89 -7.14 -7.61 5.45
C ILE A 89 -6.41 -8.16 4.22
N GLN A 90 -5.85 -7.30 3.38
CA GLN A 90 -5.10 -7.70 2.19
C GLN A 90 -3.83 -8.49 2.56
N ASP A 91 -3.14 -8.09 3.62
CA ASP A 91 -1.97 -8.81 4.16
C ASP A 91 -2.37 -10.18 4.70
N GLN A 92 -3.48 -10.25 5.46
CA GLN A 92 -4.02 -11.51 5.98
C GLN A 92 -4.44 -12.47 4.86
N ILE A 93 -5.12 -11.97 3.82
CA ILE A 93 -5.49 -12.78 2.65
C ILE A 93 -4.24 -13.31 1.97
N SER A 94 -3.20 -12.48 1.84
CA SER A 94 -1.93 -12.89 1.21
C SER A 94 -1.22 -13.97 2.04
N ALA A 95 -1.19 -13.85 3.36
CA ALA A 95 -0.63 -14.84 4.27
C ALA A 95 -1.37 -16.19 4.16
N VAL A 96 -2.70 -16.16 4.28
CA VAL A 96 -3.55 -17.37 4.14
C VAL A 96 -3.38 -18.00 2.74
N GLY A 97 -3.24 -17.19 1.70
CA GLY A 97 -2.98 -17.67 0.34
C GLY A 97 -1.64 -18.42 0.22
N SER A 98 -0.59 -17.91 0.87
CA SER A 98 0.73 -18.58 0.93
C SER A 98 0.67 -19.91 1.69
N ASP A 99 -0.01 -19.92 2.83
CA ASP A 99 -0.19 -21.14 3.63
C ASP A 99 -0.96 -22.22 2.85
N LEU A 100 -2.00 -21.82 2.13
CA LEU A 100 -2.79 -22.72 1.28
C LEU A 100 -1.94 -23.37 0.18
N GLU A 101 -1.12 -22.60 -0.54
CA GLU A 101 -0.25 -23.17 -1.57
C GLU A 101 0.82 -24.08 -0.98
N THR A 102 1.32 -23.78 0.23
CA THR A 102 2.25 -24.66 0.94
C THR A 102 1.59 -26.01 1.25
N LEU A 103 0.40 -26.00 1.86
CA LEU A 103 -0.36 -27.20 2.18
C LEU A 103 -0.71 -28.03 0.93
N LYS A 104 -1.07 -27.37 -0.16
CA LYS A 104 -1.37 -28.04 -1.43
C LYS A 104 -0.16 -28.76 -2.02
N ASN A 105 1.03 -28.18 -1.90
CA ASN A 105 2.28 -28.82 -2.32
C ASN A 105 2.64 -30.01 -1.43
N GLU A 106 2.45 -29.87 -0.12
CA GLU A 106 2.64 -30.97 0.85
C GLU A 106 1.67 -32.12 0.60
N GLU A 107 0.38 -31.83 0.36
CA GLU A 107 -0.64 -32.81 0.01
C GLU A 107 -0.24 -33.59 -1.26
N ALA A 108 0.19 -32.89 -2.30
CA ALA A 108 0.65 -33.50 -3.54
C ALA A 108 1.83 -34.45 -3.29
N ALA A 109 2.83 -34.02 -2.51
CA ALA A 109 3.98 -34.84 -2.18
C ALA A 109 3.61 -36.10 -1.38
N LEU A 110 2.69 -35.98 -0.40
CA LEU A 110 2.19 -37.11 0.39
C LEU A 110 1.41 -38.09 -0.48
N ARG A 111 0.57 -37.59 -1.40
CA ARG A 111 -0.17 -38.43 -2.35
C ARG A 111 0.78 -39.21 -3.25
N ASP A 112 1.81 -38.56 -3.78
CA ASP A 112 2.80 -39.22 -4.65
C ASP A 112 3.61 -40.27 -3.87
N GLN A 113 3.98 -39.98 -2.62
CA GLN A 113 4.64 -40.94 -1.74
C GLN A 113 3.74 -42.16 -1.46
N PHE A 114 2.44 -41.93 -1.21
CA PHE A 114 1.48 -43.01 -1.02
C PHE A 114 1.40 -43.90 -2.27
N ILE A 115 1.26 -43.31 -3.46
CA ILE A 115 1.22 -44.04 -4.74
C ILE A 115 2.50 -44.87 -4.92
N HIS A 116 3.66 -44.27 -4.66
CA HIS A 116 4.95 -44.97 -4.75
C HIS A 116 5.01 -46.19 -3.81
N ASN A 117 4.58 -46.02 -2.55
CA ASN A 117 4.51 -47.10 -1.58
C ASN A 117 3.57 -48.23 -2.02
N MET A 118 2.40 -47.90 -2.55
CA MET A 118 1.45 -48.89 -3.06
C MET A 118 2.00 -49.65 -4.27
N LEU A 119 2.69 -48.98 -5.20
CA LEU A 119 3.33 -49.62 -6.33
C LEU A 119 4.44 -50.58 -5.89
N ARG A 120 5.25 -50.17 -4.90
CA ARG A 120 6.29 -51.02 -4.29
C ARG A 120 5.69 -52.25 -3.63
N LEU A 121 4.66 -52.08 -2.80
CA LEU A 121 3.96 -53.20 -2.16
C LEU A 121 3.40 -54.17 -3.20
N ASN A 122 2.76 -53.65 -4.25
CA ASN A 122 2.25 -54.48 -5.35
C ASN A 122 3.37 -55.26 -6.06
N ALA A 123 4.56 -54.69 -6.19
CA ALA A 123 5.71 -55.39 -6.75
C ALA A 123 6.22 -56.49 -5.82
N GLU A 124 6.25 -56.26 -4.51
CA GLU A 124 6.62 -57.27 -3.50
C GLU A 124 5.62 -58.43 -3.47
N ILE A 125 4.32 -58.15 -3.54
CA ILE A 125 3.27 -59.18 -3.64
C ILE A 125 3.47 -60.05 -4.89
N ARG A 126 3.75 -59.44 -6.05
CA ARG A 126 4.03 -60.20 -7.29
C ARG A 126 5.28 -61.08 -7.16
N LYS A 127 6.35 -60.56 -6.57
CA LYS A 127 7.58 -61.34 -6.31
C LYS A 127 7.30 -62.51 -5.38
N PHE A 128 6.54 -62.29 -4.31
CA PHE A 128 6.16 -63.33 -3.37
C PHE A 128 5.38 -64.47 -4.05
N HIS A 129 4.35 -64.14 -4.83
CA HIS A 129 3.60 -65.13 -5.61
C HIS A 129 4.48 -65.89 -6.60
N HIS A 130 5.38 -65.19 -7.30
CA HIS A 130 6.31 -65.84 -8.22
C HIS A 130 7.23 -66.83 -7.50
N ASN A 131 7.79 -66.45 -6.35
CA ASN A 131 8.65 -67.33 -5.55
C ASN A 131 7.91 -68.58 -5.07
N ILE A 132 6.63 -68.46 -4.70
CA ILE A 132 5.80 -69.62 -4.34
C ILE A 132 5.66 -70.57 -5.54
N ILE A 133 5.29 -70.05 -6.72
CA ILE A 133 5.12 -70.85 -7.94
C ILE A 133 6.43 -71.54 -8.33
N THR A 134 7.55 -70.82 -8.33
CA THR A 134 8.87 -71.39 -8.67
C THR A 134 9.25 -72.49 -7.70
N TRP A 135 9.05 -72.31 -6.40
CA TRP A 135 9.33 -73.34 -5.40
C TRP A 135 8.46 -74.60 -5.60
N GLU A 136 7.19 -74.43 -5.99
CA GLU A 136 6.28 -75.53 -6.30
C GLU A 136 6.72 -76.30 -7.56
N ILE A 137 7.23 -75.61 -8.58
CA ILE A 137 7.81 -76.22 -9.80
C ILE A 137 9.10 -76.98 -9.47
N ASP A 138 10.03 -76.39 -8.72
CA ASP A 138 11.30 -77.02 -8.33
C ASP A 138 11.08 -78.28 -7.48
N ALA A 139 10.05 -78.28 -6.62
CA ALA A 139 9.67 -79.45 -5.83
C ALA A 139 9.11 -80.59 -6.70
N VAL A 140 8.41 -80.26 -7.79
CA VAL A 140 7.89 -81.24 -8.77
C VAL A 140 9.00 -81.77 -9.67
N ASP A 141 9.94 -80.93 -10.14
CA ASP A 141 11.09 -81.36 -10.95
C ASP A 141 12.09 -82.22 -10.14
N CYS A 142 12.29 -81.93 -8.85
CA CYS A 142 13.07 -82.81 -7.97
C CYS A 142 12.40 -84.16 -7.71
N ALA A 143 11.07 -84.24 -7.77
CA ALA A 143 10.34 -85.50 -7.64
C ALA A 143 10.27 -86.29 -8.97
N ALA A 144 10.33 -85.59 -10.12
CA ALA A 144 10.29 -86.17 -11.45
C ALA A 144 11.68 -86.62 -11.96
N SER A 145 12.77 -86.04 -11.45
CA SER A 145 14.13 -86.44 -11.80
C SER A 145 14.60 -87.66 -10.99
N LYS A 146 14.16 -88.84 -11.43
CA LYS A 146 14.74 -90.14 -11.03
C LYS A 146 15.65 -90.77 -12.09
N ASP A 147 16.07 -90.01 -13.10
CA ASP A 147 17.13 -90.45 -14.02
C ASP A 147 18.03 -89.25 -14.37
N ALA A 148 19.27 -89.32 -13.91
CA ALA A 148 20.31 -88.35 -14.25
C ALA A 148 20.82 -88.59 -15.69
N PRO A 149 21.03 -87.51 -16.45
CA PRO A 149 22.19 -87.45 -17.33
C PRO A 149 23.05 -86.21 -17.06
N GLN A 150 24.35 -86.43 -16.83
CA GLN A 150 25.38 -85.38 -16.85
C GLN A 150 25.37 -84.65 -18.20
N VAL A 151 24.97 -83.38 -18.19
CA VAL A 151 25.27 -82.45 -19.29
C VAL A 151 26.43 -81.58 -18.83
N ILE A 152 27.64 -81.93 -19.30
CA ILE A 152 28.83 -81.10 -19.18
C ILE A 152 28.61 -79.90 -20.12
N MET A 153 28.18 -78.75 -19.59
CA MET A 153 28.30 -77.49 -20.31
C MET A 153 29.78 -77.12 -20.40
N LYS A 154 30.27 -76.85 -21.61
CA LYS A 154 31.67 -76.47 -21.82
C LYS A 154 31.94 -75.13 -21.15
N GLU A 155 32.84 -75.13 -20.18
CA GLU A 155 33.33 -74.01 -19.36
C GLU A 155 33.69 -72.75 -20.18
N ASN A 156 34.04 -72.92 -21.45
CA ASN A 156 34.42 -71.85 -22.38
C ASN A 156 33.28 -70.87 -22.74
N ASP A 157 32.02 -71.30 -22.83
CA ASP A 157 30.93 -70.40 -23.27
C ASP A 157 30.49 -69.45 -22.14
N ALA A 158 30.56 -69.92 -20.89
CA ALA A 158 30.28 -69.10 -19.70
C ALA A 158 31.37 -68.05 -19.45
N GLU A 159 32.63 -68.40 -19.69
CA GLU A 159 33.75 -67.45 -19.55
C GLU A 159 33.71 -66.34 -20.61
N VAL A 160 33.28 -66.67 -21.84
CA VAL A 160 33.06 -65.67 -22.90
C VAL A 160 31.92 -64.73 -22.55
N ALA A 161 30.79 -65.25 -22.02
CA ALA A 161 29.67 -64.41 -21.58
C ALA A 161 30.06 -63.48 -20.42
N LEU A 162 30.87 -63.96 -19.47
CA LEU A 162 31.43 -63.15 -18.37
C LEU A 162 32.30 -62.01 -18.90
N LYS A 163 33.22 -62.27 -19.83
CA LYS A 163 34.09 -61.23 -20.42
C LYS A 163 33.29 -60.16 -21.17
N VAL A 164 32.19 -60.54 -21.83
CA VAL A 164 31.29 -59.59 -22.50
C VAL A 164 30.55 -58.71 -21.49
N LEU A 165 30.09 -59.29 -20.38
CA LEU A 165 29.45 -58.56 -19.29
C LEU A 165 30.41 -57.61 -18.59
N GLU A 166 31.64 -58.03 -18.31
CA GLU A 166 32.69 -57.18 -17.73
C GLU A 166 33.03 -56.00 -18.65
N SER A 167 33.15 -56.26 -19.96
CA SER A 167 33.41 -55.19 -20.94
C SER A 167 32.28 -54.16 -20.96
N ARG A 168 31.02 -54.61 -20.88
CA ARG A 168 29.85 -53.72 -20.84
C ARG A 168 29.74 -52.96 -19.52
N LEU A 169 30.16 -53.58 -18.40
CA LEU A 169 30.22 -52.92 -17.11
C LEU A 169 31.24 -51.77 -17.12
N LEU A 170 32.43 -52.02 -17.68
CA LEU A 170 33.47 -50.99 -17.82
C LEU A 170 33.03 -49.82 -18.71
N GLU A 171 32.30 -50.10 -19.79
CA GLU A 171 31.73 -49.07 -20.65
C GLU A 171 30.72 -48.19 -19.89
N LEU A 172 29.80 -48.80 -19.15
CA LEU A 172 28.81 -48.06 -18.35
C LEU A 172 29.46 -47.23 -17.24
N ILE A 173 30.50 -47.75 -16.59
CA ILE A 173 31.28 -47.01 -15.58
C ILE A 173 31.92 -45.77 -16.23
N SER A 174 32.51 -45.91 -17.43
CA SER A 174 33.11 -44.77 -18.13
C SER A 174 32.07 -43.72 -18.55
N GLN A 175 30.90 -44.14 -19.04
CA GLN A 175 29.82 -43.24 -19.41
C GLN A 175 29.27 -42.48 -18.19
N THR A 176 29.10 -43.18 -17.07
CA THR A 176 28.64 -42.59 -15.80
C THR A 176 29.61 -41.53 -15.31
N ALA A 177 30.92 -41.82 -15.33
CA ALA A 177 31.94 -40.86 -14.91
C ALA A 177 31.93 -39.57 -15.75
N LYS A 178 31.74 -39.68 -17.07
CA LYS A 178 31.63 -38.50 -17.95
C LYS A 178 30.37 -37.68 -17.65
N ALA A 179 29.23 -38.33 -17.48
CA ALA A 179 27.97 -37.66 -17.14
C ALA A 179 28.05 -36.95 -15.77
N ASP A 180 28.72 -37.55 -14.80
CA ASP A 180 28.96 -36.92 -13.48
C ASP A 180 29.87 -35.69 -13.57
N GLU A 181 30.92 -35.72 -14.39
CA GLU A 181 31.79 -34.56 -14.64
C GLU A 181 31.03 -33.41 -15.30
N GLU A 182 30.20 -33.71 -16.30
CA GLU A 182 29.33 -32.73 -16.98
C GLU A 182 28.32 -32.09 -15.99
N TYR A 183 27.66 -32.90 -15.17
CA TYR A 183 26.72 -32.42 -14.16
C TYR A 183 27.40 -31.54 -13.10
N GLN A 184 28.61 -31.89 -12.67
CA GLN A 184 29.39 -31.05 -11.75
C GLN A 184 29.82 -29.72 -12.39
N ALA A 185 30.15 -29.72 -13.68
CA ALA A 185 30.46 -28.50 -14.42
C ALA A 185 29.24 -27.58 -14.51
N GLU A 186 28.05 -28.12 -14.81
CA GLU A 186 26.79 -27.37 -14.83
C GLU A 186 26.44 -26.77 -13.47
N GLN A 187 26.60 -27.55 -12.38
CA GLN A 187 26.39 -27.02 -11.02
C GLN A 187 27.31 -25.83 -10.69
N LYS A 188 28.57 -25.86 -11.13
CA LYS A 188 29.49 -24.73 -10.94
C LYS A 188 29.02 -23.48 -11.69
N ILE A 189 28.53 -23.64 -12.90
CA ILE A 189 27.98 -22.53 -13.70
C ILE A 189 26.75 -21.93 -13.00
N TYR A 190 25.82 -22.77 -12.53
CA TYR A 190 24.65 -22.32 -11.79
C TYR A 190 25.00 -21.55 -10.51
N LYS A 191 25.95 -22.07 -9.72
CA LYS A 191 26.42 -21.41 -8.49
C LYS A 191 27.06 -20.05 -8.79
N ASN A 192 27.91 -19.96 -9.81
CA ASN A 192 28.56 -18.70 -10.20
C ASN A 192 27.54 -17.66 -10.68
N HIS A 193 26.53 -18.07 -11.46
CA HIS A 193 25.48 -17.17 -11.93
C HIS A 193 24.64 -16.62 -10.76
N ASN A 194 24.30 -17.46 -9.77
CA ASN A 194 23.56 -17.02 -8.59
C ASN A 194 24.37 -16.11 -7.67
N GLN A 195 25.67 -16.38 -7.45
CA GLN A 195 26.54 -15.49 -6.69
C GLN A 195 26.68 -14.11 -7.36
N SER A 196 26.87 -14.06 -8.68
CA SER A 196 26.93 -12.79 -9.41
C SER A 196 25.65 -11.97 -9.26
N ARG A 197 24.47 -12.61 -9.30
CA ARG A 197 23.18 -11.95 -9.09
C ARG A 197 23.01 -11.41 -7.66
N VAL A 198 23.42 -12.17 -6.65
CA VAL A 198 23.34 -11.74 -5.24
C VAL A 198 24.27 -10.55 -4.98
N THR A 199 25.46 -10.53 -5.59
CA THR A 199 26.42 -9.43 -5.43
C THR A 199 25.92 -8.14 -6.11
N SER A 200 25.23 -8.24 -7.25
CA SER A 200 24.55 -7.11 -7.92
C SER A 200 23.30 -6.61 -7.20
N LEU A 201 22.75 -7.35 -6.22
CA LEU A 201 21.60 -6.92 -5.44
C LEU A 201 22.01 -6.28 -4.09
N THR A 202 23.10 -6.75 -3.49
CA THR A 202 23.63 -6.21 -2.22
C THR A 202 24.60 -5.04 -2.40
N GLY A 203 25.11 -4.78 -3.61
CA GLY A 203 26.05 -3.70 -3.91
C GLY A 203 25.42 -2.33 -4.23
N ASN A 204 24.11 -2.16 -4.09
CA ASN A 204 23.41 -0.99 -4.61
C ASN A 204 23.46 0.16 -3.59
N LYS A 205 24.33 1.16 -3.82
CA LYS A 205 24.42 2.43 -3.05
C LYS A 205 23.08 3.17 -2.84
N GLN A 206 22.04 2.79 -3.58
CA GLN A 206 20.68 3.31 -3.39
C GLN A 206 19.99 2.76 -2.14
N SER A 207 20.28 1.51 -1.73
CA SER A 207 19.66 0.90 -0.55
C SER A 207 20.13 1.58 0.74
N SER A 208 21.44 1.86 0.87
CA SER A 208 21.98 2.54 2.05
C SER A 208 21.50 3.99 2.18
N LYS A 209 21.20 4.65 1.05
CA LYS A 209 20.68 6.01 1.05
C LYS A 209 19.20 6.03 1.45
N LEU A 210 18.44 5.03 1.00
CA LEU A 210 17.03 4.86 1.33
C LEU A 210 16.85 4.52 2.82
N GLU A 211 17.66 3.60 3.35
CA GLU A 211 17.66 3.22 4.77
C GLU A 211 17.98 4.41 5.68
N ALA A 212 18.99 5.21 5.32
CA ALA A 212 19.32 6.44 6.06
C ALA A 212 18.16 7.46 6.09
N THR A 213 17.42 7.62 4.97
CA THR A 213 16.23 8.48 4.95
C THR A 213 15.10 7.96 5.84
N TYR A 214 14.85 6.65 5.87
CA TYR A 214 13.81 6.07 6.73
C TYR A 214 14.17 6.19 8.22
N SER A 215 15.44 5.95 8.59
CA SER A 215 15.89 6.17 9.96
C SER A 215 15.76 7.64 10.39
N SER A 216 16.16 8.58 9.53
CA SER A 216 16.02 10.02 9.83
C SER A 216 14.56 10.46 9.96
N LEU A 217 13.64 9.86 9.18
CA LEU A 217 12.22 10.17 9.25
C LEU A 217 11.60 9.61 10.55
N GLY A 218 12.00 8.40 10.95
CA GLY A 218 11.56 7.79 12.21
C GLY A 218 11.95 8.63 13.43
N GLU A 219 13.20 9.11 13.48
CA GLU A 219 13.66 9.99 14.56
C GLU A 219 12.90 11.33 14.61
N GLU A 220 12.56 11.90 13.45
CA GLU A 220 11.82 13.16 13.38
C GLU A 220 10.36 12.99 13.84
N LEU A 221 9.71 11.89 13.45
CA LEU A 221 8.36 11.57 13.91
C LEU A 221 8.35 11.32 15.42
N GLN A 222 9.32 10.59 15.95
CA GLN A 222 9.46 10.36 17.39
C GLN A 222 9.66 11.67 18.15
N ARG A 223 10.49 12.60 17.65
CA ARG A 223 10.65 13.93 18.24
C ARG A 223 9.34 14.72 18.28
N ARG A 224 8.49 14.59 17.27
CA ARG A 224 7.19 15.28 17.20
C ARG A 224 6.11 14.65 18.08
N CYS A 225 6.26 13.38 18.45
CA CYS A 225 5.37 12.70 19.38
C CYS A 225 5.65 13.04 20.86
N MET A 226 6.80 13.65 21.17
CA MET A 226 7.11 14.09 22.52
C MET A 226 6.47 15.45 22.84
N CYS A 227 5.77 15.53 23.98
CA CYS A 227 5.20 16.78 24.45
C CYS A 227 6.31 17.81 24.75
N PRO A 228 6.30 19.03 24.17
CA PRO A 228 7.34 20.03 24.42
C PRO A 228 7.39 20.53 25.87
N SER A 229 6.31 20.35 26.64
CA SER A 229 6.18 20.88 28.00
C SER A 229 6.54 19.88 29.09
N CYS A 230 6.38 18.56 28.85
CA CYS A 230 6.65 17.52 29.85
C CYS A 230 7.55 16.38 29.34
N HIS A 231 7.97 16.40 28.07
CA HIS A 231 8.88 15.44 27.43
C HIS A 231 8.45 13.96 27.51
N LEU A 232 7.19 13.69 27.84
CA LEU A 232 6.63 12.35 27.79
C LEU A 232 6.19 12.01 26.35
N ASP A 233 6.39 10.75 25.99
CA ASP A 233 6.02 10.21 24.68
C ASP A 233 4.50 9.99 24.64
N ASN A 234 3.80 10.74 23.79
CA ASN A 234 2.33 10.74 23.76
C ASN A 234 1.76 9.54 22.96
N LEU A 235 2.62 8.67 22.43
CA LEU A 235 2.24 7.55 21.55
C LEU A 235 1.20 6.59 22.15
N ASP A 236 1.29 6.30 23.45
CA ASP A 236 0.33 5.43 24.14
C ASP A 236 -1.05 6.10 24.32
N SER A 237 -1.07 7.39 24.65
CA SER A 237 -2.31 8.16 24.83
C SER A 237 -3.04 8.41 23.51
N PHE A 238 -2.30 8.55 22.39
CA PHE A 238 -2.90 8.63 21.05
C PHE A 238 -3.49 7.29 20.61
N SER A 239 -2.84 6.17 20.92
CA SER A 239 -3.35 4.83 20.61
C SER A 239 -4.65 4.52 21.35
N GLU A 240 -4.76 4.95 22.60
CA GLU A 240 -5.98 4.79 23.42
C GLU A 240 -7.13 5.71 22.97
N LEU A 241 -6.84 6.91 22.48
CA LEU A 241 -7.84 7.83 21.93
C LEU A 241 -8.39 7.35 20.58
N VAL A 242 -7.54 6.77 19.74
CA VAL A 242 -7.96 6.21 18.43
C VAL A 242 -8.81 4.95 18.63
N ALA A 243 -8.43 4.07 19.56
CA ALA A 243 -9.20 2.85 19.86
C ALA A 243 -10.59 3.12 20.47
N ASN A 244 -10.77 4.26 21.16
CA ASN A 244 -12.04 4.64 21.78
C ASN A 244 -12.99 5.43 20.84
N GLN A 245 -12.54 5.82 19.63
CA GLN A 245 -13.40 6.43 18.61
C GLN A 245 -14.05 5.40 17.65
N GLU A 246 -13.71 4.12 17.76
CA GLU A 246 -14.27 3.02 16.94
C GLU A 246 -15.45 2.25 17.59
N LYS A 247 -16.01 2.76 18.71
CA LYS A 247 -17.24 2.25 19.35
C LYS A 247 -18.42 3.19 19.12
#